data_AF-A0A820ITI2-F1
#
_entry.id   AF-A0A820ITI2-F1
#
_cell.length_a   1.000
_cell.length_b   1.000
_cell.length_c   1.000
_cell.angle_alpha   90.00
_cell.angle_beta   90.00
_cell.angle_gamma   90.00
#
_symmetry.space_group_name_H-M   'P 1'
#
loop_
_entity.id
_entity.type
_entity.pdbx_description
1 polymer ?
#
loop_
_entity_poly.entity_id
_entity_poly.type
_entity_poly.pdbx_seq_one_letter_code
_entity_poly.pdbx_strand_id
1 'polypeptide(L)'
;WCNLCNKDVHCVGWCGQHGIKLAPPRSIEHRQTDWKTFLVNKLVGAKTLPDSFRQKIQSSLRCPFKKNMLVEVIDKFRVSHMRVGKISEVVCQ
;
A
#
# COMPACT_ATOMS: atom_id res chain seq x y z
N TRP A 1 -5.87 -13.81 3.60
CA TRP A 1 -5.41 -13.05 2.43
C TRP A 1 -5.17 -11.60 2.83
N CYS A 2 -4.16 -10.93 2.28
CA CYS A 2 -3.90 -9.50 2.52
C CYS A 2 -3.45 -8.80 1.23
N ASN A 3 -3.73 -7.50 1.10
CA ASN A 3 -3.20 -6.65 0.04
C ASN A 3 -1.89 -6.01 0.53
N LEU A 4 -0.78 -6.25 -0.17
CA LEU A 4 0.54 -5.70 0.20
C LEU A 4 0.60 -4.17 0.11
N CYS A 5 -0.26 -3.54 -0.69
CA CYS A 5 -0.36 -2.09 -0.81
C CYS A 5 -1.17 -1.46 0.33
N ASN A 6 -1.76 -2.25 1.23
CA ASN A 6 -2.47 -1.73 2.39
C ASN A 6 -1.49 -0.98 3.31
N LYS A 7 -1.96 0.14 3.87
CA LYS A 7 -1.27 0.96 4.86
C LYS A 7 -0.87 0.23 6.15
N ASP A 8 -1.40 -0.96 6.42
CA ASP A 8 -1.12 -1.74 7.63
C ASP A 8 -0.03 -2.81 7.41
N VAL A 9 0.56 -2.89 6.22
CA VAL A 9 1.68 -3.80 5.90
C VAL A 9 3.00 -3.02 5.95
N HIS A 10 3.96 -3.53 6.71
CA HIS A 10 5.23 -2.85 6.99
C HIS A 10 6.43 -3.80 6.89
N CYS A 11 7.62 -3.23 6.72
CA CYS A 11 8.87 -3.99 6.81
C CYS A 11 9.11 -4.49 8.25
N VAL A 12 9.84 -5.60 8.36
CA VAL A 12 10.36 -6.09 9.65
C VAL A 12 11.22 -5.01 10.29
N GLY A 13 10.97 -4.72 11.57
CA GLY A 13 11.63 -3.64 12.32
C GLY A 13 10.80 -2.37 12.46
N TRP A 14 9.80 -2.15 11.60
CA TRP A 14 8.95 -0.94 11.62
C TRP A 14 8.27 -0.71 12.99
N CYS A 15 7.72 -1.76 13.60
CA CYS A 15 7.08 -1.65 14.92
C CYS A 15 8.06 -1.14 15.99
N GLY A 16 9.29 -1.62 16.00
CA GLY A 16 10.33 -1.18 16.94
C GLY A 16 10.69 0.29 16.75
N GLN A 17 10.79 0.75 15.50
CA GLN A 17 11.06 2.16 15.18
C GLN A 17 9.94 3.11 15.63
N HIS A 18 8.70 2.64 15.68
CA HIS A 18 7.51 3.44 16.01
C HIS A 18 7.01 3.22 17.45
N GLY A 19 7.78 2.50 18.28
CA GLY A 19 7.40 2.23 19.67
C GLY A 19 6.21 1.29 19.83
N ILE A 20 5.87 0.52 18.80
CA ILE A 20 4.76 -0.44 18.79
C ILE A 20 5.27 -1.80 19.25
N LYS A 21 4.58 -2.39 20.24
CA LYS A 21 4.92 -3.71 20.76
C LYS A 21 4.35 -4.81 19.86
N LEU A 22 5.20 -5.76 19.48
CA LEU A 22 4.75 -7.00 18.85
C LEU A 22 4.17 -7.92 19.93
N ALA A 23 2.95 -8.40 19.70
CA ALA A 23 2.29 -9.38 20.56
C ALA A 23 2.01 -10.66 19.78
N PRO A 24 2.28 -11.86 20.34
CA PRO A 24 1.94 -13.11 19.68
C PRO A 24 0.42 -13.27 19.58
N PRO A 25 -0.10 -13.91 18.52
CA PRO A 25 -1.51 -14.28 18.46
C PRO A 25 -1.89 -15.25 19.59
N ARG A 26 -3.08 -15.07 20.19
CA ARG A 26 -3.58 -15.89 21.31
C ARG A 26 -3.54 -17.39 21.04
N SER A 27 -3.79 -17.80 19.80
CA SER A 27 -3.78 -19.21 19.40
C SER A 27 -2.41 -19.89 19.50
N ILE A 28 -1.33 -19.12 19.56
CA ILE A 28 0.05 -19.64 19.60
C ILE A 28 0.88 -19.10 20.76
N GLU A 29 0.36 -18.18 21.57
CA GLU A 29 1.12 -17.51 22.63
C GLU A 29 1.82 -18.47 23.61
N HIS A 30 1.20 -19.62 23.88
CA HIS A 30 1.70 -20.68 24.76
C HIS A 30 2.81 -21.55 24.13
N ARG A 31 3.06 -21.43 22.82
CA ARG A 31 4.02 -22.29 22.11
C ARG A 31 5.47 -21.89 22.33
N GLN A 32 5.73 -20.67 22.78
CA GLN A 32 7.07 -20.16 23.07
C GLN A 32 7.06 -19.38 24.36
N THR A 33 8.05 -19.66 25.21
CA THR A 33 8.29 -18.92 26.46
C THR A 33 9.11 -17.66 26.23
N ASP A 34 10.05 -17.71 25.26
CA ASP A 34 10.87 -16.56 24.86
C ASP A 34 10.65 -16.19 23.38
N TRP A 35 9.63 -15.33 23.17
CA TRP A 35 9.31 -14.79 21.85
C TRP A 35 10.43 -13.94 21.26
N LYS A 36 11.26 -13.29 22.09
CA LYS A 36 12.35 -12.44 21.60
C LYS A 36 13.40 -13.29 20.92
N THR A 37 13.91 -14.32 21.61
CA THR A 37 14.91 -15.24 21.03
C THR A 37 14.35 -15.98 19.82
N PHE A 38 13.09 -16.42 19.88
CA PHE A 38 12.43 -17.05 18.74
C PHE A 38 12.42 -16.14 17.50
N LEU A 39 12.02 -14.87 17.66
CA LEU A 39 11.99 -13.92 16.55
C LEU A 39 13.38 -13.59 16.02
N VAL A 40 14.38 -13.42 16.88
CA VAL A 40 15.78 -13.23 16.45
C VAL A 40 16.22 -14.38 15.56
N ASN A 41 16.06 -15.62 16.02
CA ASN A 41 16.47 -16.80 15.26
C ASN A 41 15.73 -16.95 13.92
N LYS A 42 14.49 -16.49 13.83
CA LYS A 42 13.68 -16.59 12.60
C LYS A 42 13.87 -15.44 11.63
N LEU A 43 14.23 -14.25 12.12
CA LEU A 43 14.29 -13.04 11.31
C LEU A 43 15.72 -12.67 10.88
N VAL A 44 16.76 -13.21 11.53
CA VAL A 44 18.14 -13.04 11.07
C VAL A 44 18.29 -13.61 9.67
N GLY A 45 18.73 -12.77 8.73
CA GLY A 45 18.88 -13.13 7.31
C GLY A 45 17.58 -13.24 6.52
N ALA A 46 16.42 -13.03 7.15
CA ALA A 46 15.14 -13.05 6.46
C ALA A 46 14.98 -11.83 5.55
N LYS A 47 14.36 -12.04 4.38
CA LYS A 47 14.00 -10.95 3.48
C LYS A 47 12.71 -10.26 3.97
N THR A 48 12.68 -8.94 3.86
CA THR A 48 11.51 -8.11 4.17
C THR A 48 11.25 -7.13 3.02
N LEU A 49 10.10 -6.46 3.05
CA LEU A 49 9.84 -5.31 2.19
C LEU A 49 10.95 -4.25 2.34
N PRO A 50 11.40 -3.62 1.24
CA PRO A 50 12.27 -2.46 1.31
C PRO A 50 11.61 -1.31 2.09
N ASP A 51 12.39 -0.50 2.81
CA ASP A 51 11.85 0.68 3.51
C ASP A 51 11.19 1.69 2.56
N SER A 52 11.68 1.77 1.32
CA SER A 52 11.11 2.60 0.26
C SER A 52 9.84 2.04 -0.39
N PHE A 53 9.40 0.83 -0.03
CA PHE A 53 8.28 0.15 -0.68
C PHE A 53 7.01 1.01 -0.67
N ARG A 54 6.65 1.55 0.49
CA ARG A 54 5.45 2.39 0.63
C ARG A 54 5.52 3.68 -0.18
N GLN A 55 6.69 4.31 -0.24
CA GLN A 55 6.89 5.52 -1.06
C GLN A 55 6.76 5.23 -2.56
N LYS A 56 7.26 4.07 -3.01
CA LYS A 56 7.12 3.61 -4.39
C LYS A 56 5.66 3.33 -4.75
N ILE A 57 4.92 2.65 -3.88
CA ILE A 57 3.47 2.44 -4.06
C ILE A 57 2.75 3.78 -4.11
N GLN A 58 2.96 4.68 -3.15
CA GLN A 58 2.30 5.99 -3.18
C GLN A 58 2.62 6.81 -4.45
N SER A 59 3.83 6.66 -4.99
CA SER A 59 4.22 7.31 -6.24
C SER A 59 3.53 6.69 -7.46
N SER A 60 3.37 5.36 -7.51
CA SER A 60 2.67 4.68 -8.60
C SER A 60 1.16 4.96 -8.59
N LEU A 61 0.58 5.27 -7.43
CA LEU A 61 -0.83 5.61 -7.27
C LEU A 61 -1.18 7.05 -7.64
N ARG A 62 -0.20 7.86 -8.10
CA ARG A 62 -0.46 9.24 -8.50
C ARG A 62 -1.14 9.28 -9.86
N CYS A 63 -2.39 9.73 -9.89
CA CYS A 63 -3.05 10.05 -11.15
C CYS A 63 -2.58 11.43 -11.66
N PRO A 64 -2.27 11.54 -12.97
CA PRO A 64 -1.95 12.84 -13.59
C PRO A 64 -3.18 13.74 -13.72
N PHE A 65 -4.37 13.15 -13.73
CA PHE A 65 -5.64 13.87 -13.85
C PHE A 65 -6.14 14.39 -12.50
N LYS A 66 -6.82 15.53 -12.56
CA LYS A 66 -7.47 16.17 -11.41
C LYS A 66 -8.92 16.45 -11.75
N LYS A 67 -9.78 16.40 -10.73
CA LYS A 67 -11.17 16.85 -10.83
C LYS A 67 -11.22 18.28 -11.40
N ASN A 68 -12.23 18.53 -12.22
CA ASN A 68 -12.47 19.77 -12.95
C ASN A 68 -11.52 20.08 -14.12
N MET A 69 -10.51 19.25 -14.41
CA MET A 69 -9.77 19.41 -15.66
C MET A 69 -10.70 19.25 -16.86
N LEU A 70 -10.47 20.07 -17.88
CA LEU A 70 -11.13 19.97 -19.17
C LEU A 70 -10.28 19.11 -20.09
N VAL A 71 -10.92 18.20 -20.81
CA VAL A 71 -10.28 17.27 -21.73
C VAL A 71 -11.10 17.18 -23.01
N GLU A 72 -10.43 17.00 -24.15
CA GLU A 72 -11.11 16.66 -25.39
C GLU A 72 -11.40 15.17 -25.41
N VAL A 73 -12.66 14.82 -25.67
CA VAL A 73 -13.14 13.44 -25.76
C VAL A 73 -13.96 13.29 -27.03
N ILE A 74 -14.03 12.07 -27.57
CA ILE A 74 -14.88 11.76 -28.72
C ILE A 74 -16.35 11.94 -28.31
N ASP A 75 -17.15 12.55 -29.17
CA ASP A 75 -18.59 12.60 -28.94
C ASP A 75 -19.21 11.23 -29.18
N LYS A 76 -19.75 10.61 -28.11
CA LYS A 76 -20.35 9.27 -28.19
C LYS A 76 -21.54 9.17 -29.15
N PHE A 77 -22.18 10.30 -29.49
CA PHE A 77 -23.28 10.36 -30.45
C PHE A 77 -22.84 10.70 -31.88
N ARG A 78 -21.58 11.14 -32.04
CA ARG A 78 -20.98 11.56 -33.32
C ARG A 78 -19.49 11.26 -33.29
N VAL A 79 -19.12 10.00 -33.53
CA VAL A 79 -17.73 9.50 -33.33
C VAL A 79 -16.67 10.18 -34.20
N SER A 80 -17.07 10.92 -35.24
CA SER A 80 -16.19 11.76 -36.06
C SER A 80 -15.94 13.16 -35.49
N HIS A 81 -16.54 13.52 -34.35
CA HIS A 81 -16.42 14.83 -33.70
C HIS A 81 -15.75 14.70 -32.32
N MET A 82 -14.98 15.73 -31.94
CA MET A 82 -14.50 15.92 -30.57
C MET A 82 -15.40 16.89 -29.81
N ARG A 83 -15.44 16.73 -28.48
CA ARG A 83 -16.14 17.64 -27.55
C ARG A 83 -15.33 17.83 -26.28
N VAL A 84 -15.54 18.96 -25.62
CA VAL A 84 -14.95 19.20 -24.29
C VAL A 84 -15.75 18.45 -23.23
N GLY A 85 -15.05 17.62 -22.46
CA GLY A 85 -15.53 16.98 -21.24
C GLY A 85 -14.85 17.56 -20.01
N LYS A 86 -15.52 17.47 -18.86
CA LYS A 86 -14.96 17.88 -17.57
C LYS A 86 -14.82 16.65 -16.67
N ILE A 87 -13.64 16.45 -16.10
CA ILE A 87 -13.39 15.34 -15.17
C ILE A 87 -14.19 15.56 -13.88
N SER A 88 -15.19 14.71 -13.64
CA SER A 88 -16.04 14.77 -12.44
C SER A 88 -15.37 14.13 -11.22
N GLU A 89 -14.61 13.06 -11.44
CA GLU A 89 -13.98 12.24 -10.41
C GLU A 89 -12.74 11.53 -10.97
N VAL A 90 -11.78 11.27 -10.09
CA VAL A 90 -10.59 10.47 -10.40
C VAL A 90 -10.45 9.42 -9.31
N VAL A 91 -10.51 8.15 -9.70
CA VAL A 91 -10.30 7.01 -8.79
C VAL A 91 -8.97 6.36 -9.15
N CYS A 92 -7.95 6.56 -8.32
CA CYS A 92 -6.64 5.90 -8.44
C CYS A 92 -6.64 4.67 -7.52
N GLN A 93 -6.33 3.49 -8.05
CA GLN A 93 -6.26 2.23 -7.29
C GLN A 93 -4.83 1.80 -7.08
#